data_AF-A0A538LA35-F1
#
_entry.id   AF-A0A538LA35-F1
#
_cell.length_a   1.000
_cell.length_b   1.000
_cell.length_c   1.000
_cell.angle_alpha   90.00
_cell.angle_beta   90.00
_cell.angle_gamma   90.00
#
_symmetry.space_group_name_H-M   'P 1'
#
loop_
_entity.id
_entity.type
_entity.pdbx_description
1 polymer ?
#
loop_
_entity_poly.entity_id
_entity_poly.type
_entity_poly.pdbx_seq_one_letter_code
_entity_poly.pdbx_strand_id
1 'polypeptide(L)'
;MPGKGLPLPPQFDSVEDERLHRKQRLAAAFRLFSRFGFDEGVAGHITARDPERPDHFWVNPFGVHFGHIRVSDLILVNDQGEVVEGDYAVNTAAFAIHSQVHAARPDVVAAAHAHSIYGKSWSALGRTLDPITQDVCAFYEDHALF
;
A
#
# COMPACT_ATOMS: atom_id res chain seq x y z
N MET A 1 -35.19 14.11 3.34
CA MET A 1 -34.26 13.70 2.27
C MET A 1 -33.60 12.41 2.74
N PRO A 2 -33.76 11.27 2.06
CA PRO A 2 -32.94 10.10 2.39
C PRO A 2 -31.48 10.50 2.22
N GLY A 3 -30.67 10.34 3.27
CA GLY A 3 -29.27 10.74 3.28
C GLY A 3 -28.54 10.02 2.16
N LYS A 4 -27.84 10.76 1.29
CA LYS A 4 -26.96 10.17 0.29
C LYS A 4 -25.90 9.37 1.05
N GLY A 5 -25.94 8.03 0.92
CA GLY A 5 -24.95 7.16 1.54
C GLY A 5 -23.54 7.49 1.06
N LEU A 6 -22.56 7.33 1.95
CA LEU A 6 -21.16 7.43 1.57
C LEU A 6 -20.80 6.28 0.62
N PRO A 7 -19.86 6.49 -0.33
CA PRO A 7 -19.38 5.41 -1.17
C PRO A 7 -18.69 4.35 -0.30
N LEU A 8 -19.10 3.08 -0.47
CA LEU A 8 -18.47 1.92 0.17
C LEU A 8 -17.66 1.14 -0.87
N PRO A 9 -16.66 0.35 -0.44
CA PRO A 9 -16.01 -0.62 -1.31
C PRO A 9 -17.04 -1.54 -1.97
N PRO A 10 -16.83 -1.96 -3.23
CA PRO A 10 -17.69 -2.92 -3.89
C PRO A 10 -17.70 -4.26 -3.13
N GLN A 11 -18.82 -4.98 -3.20
CA GLN A 11 -18.91 -6.38 -2.81
C GLN A 11 -18.63 -7.27 -4.02
N PHE A 12 -18.06 -8.46 -3.77
CA PHE A 12 -17.70 -9.41 -4.81
C PHE A 12 -18.39 -10.74 -4.57
N ASP A 13 -18.85 -11.38 -5.65
CA ASP A 13 -19.51 -12.68 -5.61
C ASP A 13 -18.50 -13.84 -5.53
N SER A 14 -17.22 -13.58 -5.84
CA SER A 14 -16.13 -14.56 -5.83
C SER A 14 -14.81 -13.97 -5.29
N VAL A 15 -13.97 -14.86 -4.77
CA VAL A 15 -12.63 -14.53 -4.26
C VAL A 15 -11.72 -14.09 -5.40
N GLU A 16 -11.87 -14.69 -6.58
CA GLU A 16 -11.15 -14.35 -7.80
C GLU A 16 -11.43 -12.92 -8.26
N ASP A 17 -12.69 -12.48 -8.22
CA ASP A 17 -13.09 -11.12 -8.59
C ASP A 17 -12.53 -10.10 -7.59
N GLU A 18 -12.59 -10.39 -6.30
CA GLU A 18 -12.00 -9.53 -5.27
C GLU A 18 -10.48 -9.43 -5.43
N ARG A 19 -9.81 -10.56 -5.68
CA ARG A 19 -8.36 -10.62 -5.89
C ARG A 19 -7.97 -9.78 -7.10
N LEU A 20 -8.66 -9.95 -8.22
CA LEU A 20 -8.43 -9.18 -9.43
C LEU A 20 -8.62 -7.68 -9.16
N HIS A 21 -9.68 -7.30 -8.44
CA HIS A 21 -9.92 -5.92 -8.05
C HIS A 21 -8.78 -5.34 -7.20
N ARG A 22 -8.35 -6.05 -6.15
CA ARG A 22 -7.24 -5.63 -5.29
C ARG A 22 -5.95 -5.44 -6.09
N LYS A 23 -5.61 -6.39 -6.98
CA LYS A 23 -4.44 -6.28 -7.88
C LYS A 23 -4.54 -5.07 -8.83
N GLN A 24 -5.72 -4.82 -9.42
CA GLN A 24 -5.94 -3.66 -10.29
C GLN A 24 -5.80 -2.33 -9.54
N ARG A 25 -6.37 -2.24 -8.33
CA ARG A 25 -6.24 -1.05 -7.47
C ARG A 25 -4.80 -0.82 -7.02
N LEU A 26 -4.07 -1.89 -6.70
CA LEU A 26 -2.67 -1.83 -6.34
C LEU A 26 -1.81 -1.30 -7.50
N ALA A 27 -1.96 -1.86 -8.71
CA ALA A 27 -1.25 -1.36 -9.89
C ALA A 27 -1.61 0.11 -10.20
N ALA A 28 -2.88 0.50 -10.03
CA ALA A 28 -3.30 1.88 -10.18
C ALA A 28 -2.67 2.81 -9.12
N ALA A 29 -2.55 2.36 -7.87
CA ALA A 29 -1.95 3.12 -6.78
C ALA A 29 -0.46 3.44 -7.07
N PHE A 30 0.31 2.48 -7.58
CA PHE A 30 1.69 2.75 -8.01
C PHE A 30 1.77 3.79 -9.11
N ARG A 31 0.90 3.70 -10.13
CA ARG A 31 0.87 4.70 -11.21
C ARG A 31 0.45 6.08 -10.72
N LEU A 32 -0.44 6.15 -9.73
CA LEU A 32 -0.79 7.42 -9.07
C LEU A 32 0.38 7.97 -8.26
N PHE A 33 1.08 7.13 -7.49
CA PHE A 33 2.29 7.53 -6.75
C PHE A 33 3.33 8.13 -7.71
N SER A 34 3.59 7.47 -8.83
CA SER A 34 4.51 7.99 -9.85
C SER A 34 4.01 9.29 -10.48
N ARG A 35 2.71 9.37 -10.80
CA ARG A 35 2.11 10.60 -11.36
C ARG A 35 2.21 11.80 -10.42
N PHE A 36 2.15 11.57 -9.11
CA PHE A 36 2.24 12.60 -8.07
C PHE A 36 3.67 12.80 -7.54
N GLY A 37 4.68 12.08 -8.08
CA GLY A 37 6.08 12.22 -7.68
C GLY A 37 6.39 11.68 -6.28
N PHE A 38 5.73 10.60 -5.87
CA PHE A 38 5.97 9.92 -4.58
C PHE A 38 7.01 8.81 -4.67
N ASP A 39 7.44 8.45 -5.89
CA ASP A 39 8.53 7.52 -6.18
C ASP A 39 9.91 8.15 -5.97
N GLU A 40 10.86 7.37 -5.45
CA GLU A 40 12.27 7.75 -5.33
C GLU A 40 13.17 6.58 -5.74
N GLY A 41 13.67 6.61 -6.98
CA GLY A 41 14.51 5.54 -7.51
C GLY A 41 13.79 4.19 -7.44
N VAL A 42 14.35 3.24 -6.68
CA VAL A 42 13.79 1.90 -6.44
C VAL A 42 13.14 1.73 -5.06
N ALA A 43 13.05 2.81 -4.28
CA ALA A 43 12.46 2.79 -2.96
C ALA A 43 10.93 2.88 -3.00
N GLY A 44 10.30 2.50 -1.89
CA GLY A 44 8.85 2.48 -1.74
C GLY A 44 8.24 1.12 -2.10
N HIS A 45 7.06 0.87 -1.53
CA HIS A 45 6.29 -0.35 -1.75
C HIS A 45 4.86 -0.12 -1.27
N ILE A 46 3.94 -0.81 -1.91
CA ILE A 46 2.53 -0.87 -1.51
C ILE A 46 2.15 -2.35 -1.50
N THR A 47 1.54 -2.81 -0.42
CA THR A 47 1.06 -4.18 -0.29
C THR A 47 -0.46 -4.21 -0.27
N ALA A 48 -1.05 -5.29 -0.79
CA ALA A 48 -2.45 -5.61 -0.60
C ALA A 48 -2.61 -7.09 -0.24
N ARG A 49 -3.26 -7.38 0.89
CA ARG A 49 -3.54 -8.73 1.38
C ARG A 49 -4.34 -9.52 0.34
N ASP A 50 -4.03 -10.79 0.15
CA ASP A 50 -4.84 -11.69 -0.68
C ASP A 50 -6.18 -11.99 0.02
N PRO A 51 -7.31 -12.03 -0.71
CA PRO A 51 -8.61 -12.31 -0.11
C PRO A 51 -8.82 -13.77 0.31
N GLU A 52 -8.05 -14.72 -0.24
CA GLU A 52 -8.15 -16.15 0.12
C GLU A 52 -7.09 -16.58 1.13
N ARG A 53 -5.88 -16.02 0.99
CA ARG A 53 -4.72 -16.31 1.84
C ARG A 53 -4.36 -15.08 2.68
N PRO A 54 -4.91 -14.93 3.91
CA PRO A 54 -4.77 -13.71 4.68
C PRO A 54 -3.34 -13.38 5.10
N ASP A 55 -2.44 -14.36 5.10
CA ASP A 55 -1.00 -14.26 5.36
C ASP A 55 -0.17 -13.98 4.10
N HIS A 56 -0.81 -13.75 2.94
CA HIS A 56 -0.15 -13.45 1.69
C HIS A 56 -0.48 -12.05 1.17
N PHE A 57 0.47 -11.42 0.49
CA PHE A 57 0.41 -10.02 0.10
C PHE A 57 0.89 -9.81 -1.34
N TRP A 58 0.05 -9.18 -2.15
CA TRP A 58 0.41 -8.66 -3.46
C TRP A 58 1.28 -7.42 -3.31
N VAL A 59 2.39 -7.33 -4.02
CA VAL A 59 3.36 -6.23 -3.95
C VAL A 59 4.02 -5.98 -5.31
N ASN A 60 4.62 -4.79 -5.51
CA ASN A 60 5.43 -4.52 -6.69
C ASN A 60 6.74 -5.34 -6.68
N PRO A 61 7.20 -5.78 -7.85
CA PRO A 61 8.53 -6.37 -8.00
C PRO A 61 9.63 -5.33 -7.74
N PHE A 62 10.75 -5.79 -7.21
CA PHE A 62 11.90 -4.93 -6.97
C PHE A 62 12.52 -4.44 -8.29
N GLY A 63 12.85 -3.15 -8.35
CA GLY A 63 13.53 -2.53 -9.50
C GLY A 63 12.62 -2.11 -10.66
N VAL A 64 11.30 -2.38 -10.61
CA VAL A 64 10.37 -1.87 -11.62
C VAL A 64 9.84 -0.50 -11.19
N HIS A 65 9.99 0.48 -12.09
CA HIS A 65 9.51 1.84 -11.87
C HIS A 65 7.99 1.88 -11.64
N PHE A 66 7.52 2.64 -10.64
CA PHE A 66 6.10 2.69 -10.24
C PHE A 66 5.16 3.04 -11.40
N GLY A 67 5.55 3.98 -12.25
CA GLY A 67 4.78 4.36 -13.43
C GLY A 67 4.58 3.25 -14.48
N HIS A 68 5.37 2.17 -14.42
CA HIS A 68 5.30 1.06 -15.37
C HIS A 68 4.58 -0.18 -14.83
N ILE A 69 4.28 -0.23 -13.54
CA ILE A 69 3.64 -1.38 -12.90
C ILE A 69 2.32 -1.74 -13.59
N ARG A 70 2.15 -3.01 -13.92
CA ARG A 70 0.93 -3.64 -14.44
C ARG A 70 0.45 -4.69 -13.44
N VAL A 71 -0.80 -5.10 -13.59
CA VAL A 71 -1.38 -6.22 -12.83
C VAL A 71 -0.58 -7.51 -13.01
N SER A 72 -0.04 -7.73 -14.20
CA SER A 72 0.80 -8.88 -14.55
C SER A 72 2.18 -8.86 -13.90
N ASP A 73 2.64 -7.70 -13.43
CA ASP A 73 3.98 -7.57 -12.85
C ASP A 73 3.97 -7.84 -11.34
N LEU A 74 2.80 -7.79 -10.71
CA LEU A 74 2.63 -7.99 -9.27
C LEU A 74 3.00 -9.41 -8.87
N ILE A 75 3.76 -9.50 -7.79
CA ILE A 75 4.16 -10.76 -7.17
C ILE A 75 3.36 -10.99 -5.89
N LEU A 76 3.16 -12.26 -5.53
CA LEU A 76 2.55 -12.65 -4.26
C LEU A 76 3.64 -13.14 -3.31
N VAL A 77 3.63 -12.59 -2.09
CA VAL A 77 4.64 -12.86 -1.08
C VAL A 77 3.96 -13.35 0.20
N ASN A 78 4.48 -14.39 0.84
CA ASN A 78 3.99 -14.85 2.15
C ASN A 78 4.48 -13.96 3.30
N ASP A 79 4.03 -14.23 4.52
CA ASP A 79 4.39 -13.48 5.73
C ASP A 79 5.89 -13.50 6.05
N GLN A 80 6.62 -14.50 5.57
CA GLN A 80 8.07 -14.65 5.71
C GLN A 80 8.88 -13.89 4.64
N GLY A 81 8.22 -13.25 3.66
CA GLY A 81 8.90 -12.53 2.59
C GLY A 81 9.33 -13.40 1.41
N GLU A 82 8.81 -14.62 1.30
CA GLU A 82 9.08 -15.52 0.18
C GLU A 82 8.07 -15.30 -0.94
N VAL A 83 8.56 -15.19 -2.18
CA VAL A 83 7.71 -15.05 -3.36
C VAL A 83 7.10 -16.42 -3.69
N VAL A 84 5.78 -16.52 -3.65
CA VAL A 84 5.03 -17.76 -3.96
C VAL A 84 4.31 -17.70 -5.30
N GLU A 85 4.16 -16.51 -5.89
CA GLU A 85 3.64 -16.32 -7.25
C GLU A 85 4.35 -15.15 -7.94
N GLY A 86 4.71 -15.35 -9.22
CA GLY A 86 5.43 -14.40 -10.06
C GLY A 86 6.94 -14.67 -10.13
N ASP A 87 7.60 -14.05 -11.11
CA ASP A 87 8.98 -14.39 -11.50
C ASP A 87 10.03 -13.39 -10.99
N TYR A 88 9.62 -12.38 -10.24
CA TYR A 88 10.47 -11.28 -9.80
C TYR A 88 10.75 -11.33 -8.30
N ALA A 89 11.90 -10.78 -7.91
CA ALA A 89 12.27 -10.65 -6.50
C ALA A 89 11.45 -9.56 -5.80
N VAL A 90 11.18 -9.76 -4.51
CA VAL A 90 10.70 -8.72 -3.59
C VAL A 90 11.90 -8.00 -2.94
N ASN A 91 11.73 -6.73 -2.58
CA ASN A 91 12.65 -6.07 -1.65
C ASN A 91 12.35 -6.55 -0.22
N THR A 92 13.06 -7.58 0.24
CA THR A 92 12.79 -8.25 1.52
C THR A 92 12.93 -7.31 2.73
N ALA A 93 13.94 -6.44 2.73
CA ALA A 93 14.15 -5.48 3.83
C ALA A 93 12.99 -4.48 3.95
N ALA A 94 12.49 -4.00 2.82
CA ALA A 94 11.32 -3.13 2.76
C ALA A 94 10.04 -3.88 3.19
N PHE A 95 9.83 -5.08 2.64
CA PHE A 95 8.66 -5.90 2.95
C PHE A 95 8.56 -6.30 4.43
N ALA A 96 9.69 -6.45 5.13
CA ALA A 96 9.72 -6.77 6.56
C ALA A 96 8.86 -5.79 7.38
N ILE A 97 8.82 -4.50 7.02
CA ILE A 97 7.97 -3.51 7.71
C ILE A 97 6.49 -3.83 7.51
N HIS A 98 6.05 -4.01 6.26
CA HIS A 98 4.64 -4.29 5.95
C HIS A 98 4.19 -5.65 6.51
N SER A 99 5.07 -6.66 6.53
CA SER A 99 4.77 -7.97 7.14
C SER A 99 4.34 -7.84 8.61
N GLN A 100 5.07 -7.02 9.39
CA GLN A 100 4.78 -6.81 10.81
C GLN A 100 3.51 -5.99 11.01
N VAL A 101 3.28 -4.96 10.18
CA VAL A 101 2.03 -4.19 10.20
C VAL A 101 0.84 -5.12 9.95
N HIS A 102 0.90 -5.96 8.90
CA HIS A 102 -0.19 -6.85 8.55
C HIS A 102 -0.41 -8.00 9.56
N ALA A 103 0.65 -8.46 10.23
CA ALA A 103 0.56 -9.43 11.32
C ALA A 103 -0.10 -8.82 12.57
N ALA A 104 0.31 -7.59 12.95
CA ALA A 104 -0.26 -6.88 14.08
C ALA A 104 -1.68 -6.37 13.83
N ARG A 105 -2.06 -6.15 12.57
CA ARG A 105 -3.36 -5.62 12.15
C ARG A 105 -4.03 -6.49 11.09
N PRO A 106 -4.70 -7.58 11.50
CA PRO A 106 -5.42 -8.47 10.57
C PRO A 106 -6.52 -7.76 9.76
N ASP A 107 -7.08 -6.69 10.30
CA ASP A 107 -8.10 -5.85 9.66
C ASP A 107 -7.54 -4.99 8.51
N VAL A 108 -6.23 -4.73 8.50
CA VAL A 108 -5.58 -3.91 7.45
C VAL A 108 -5.40 -4.75 6.18
N VAL A 109 -6.04 -4.30 5.10
CA VAL A 109 -5.94 -4.90 3.76
C VAL A 109 -4.72 -4.38 3.00
N ALA A 110 -4.39 -3.10 3.12
CA ALA A 110 -3.31 -2.49 2.36
C ALA A 110 -2.47 -1.54 3.21
N ALA A 111 -1.18 -1.48 2.90
CA ALA A 111 -0.23 -0.52 3.47
C ALA A 111 0.56 0.12 2.33
N ALA A 112 0.90 1.40 2.45
CA ALA A 112 1.65 2.15 1.45
C ALA A 112 2.81 2.90 2.09
N HIS A 113 4.00 2.74 1.53
CA HIS A 113 5.22 3.42 1.94
C HIS A 113 5.86 4.13 0.75
N ALA A 114 6.25 5.39 0.95
CA ALA A 114 6.88 6.23 -0.06
C ALA A 114 7.93 7.13 0.56
N HIS A 115 8.94 7.48 -0.24
CA HIS A 115 9.92 8.51 0.11
C HIS A 115 9.59 9.82 -0.63
N SER A 116 8.33 10.27 -0.54
CA SER A 116 7.91 11.52 -1.19
C SER A 116 8.70 12.71 -0.64
N ILE A 117 8.94 13.72 -1.48
CA ILE A 117 9.80 14.86 -1.14
C ILE A 117 9.34 15.53 0.17
N TYR A 118 8.07 15.89 0.27
CA TYR A 118 7.53 16.58 1.44
C TYR A 118 7.42 15.67 2.67
N GLY A 119 7.03 14.40 2.49
CA GLY A 119 6.95 13.44 3.59
C GLY A 119 8.31 13.19 4.23
N LYS A 120 9.34 12.95 3.40
CA LYS A 120 10.72 12.77 3.84
C LYS A 120 11.30 14.03 4.48
N SER A 121 10.98 15.21 3.94
CA SER A 121 11.45 16.48 4.50
C SER A 121 10.85 16.73 5.89
N TRP A 122 9.56 16.44 6.07
CA TRP A 122 8.88 16.61 7.35
C TRP A 122 9.33 15.60 8.40
N SER A 123 9.51 14.32 8.03
CA SER A 123 9.91 13.28 8.99
C SER A 123 11.27 13.54 9.62
N ALA A 124 12.18 14.24 8.91
CA ALA A 124 13.47 14.66 9.44
C ALA A 124 13.39 15.63 10.64
N LEU A 125 12.22 16.26 10.87
CA LEU A 125 12.00 17.17 12.00
C LEU A 125 11.66 16.43 13.32
N GLY A 126 11.34 15.14 13.26
CA GLY A 126 11.02 14.36 14.46
C GLY A 126 9.79 14.87 15.22
N ARG A 127 8.73 15.28 14.51
CA ARG A 127 7.48 15.76 15.10
C ARG A 127 6.24 15.35 14.29
N THR A 128 5.10 15.27 14.97
CA THR A 128 3.79 15.03 14.36
C THR A 128 3.28 16.24 13.57
N LEU A 129 2.24 16.05 12.74
CA LEU A 129 1.60 17.14 11.98
C LEU A 129 0.74 17.99 12.92
N ASP A 130 0.83 19.31 12.79
CA ASP A 130 0.00 20.24 13.56
C ASP A 130 -1.40 20.38 12.90
N PRO A 131 -2.51 20.37 13.65
CA PRO A 131 -3.88 20.48 13.11
C PRO A 131 -4.24 21.93 12.74
N ILE A 132 -3.50 22.50 11.79
CA ILE A 132 -3.60 23.93 11.40
C ILE A 132 -4.42 24.17 10.13
N THR A 133 -4.85 23.10 9.45
CA THR A 133 -5.76 23.16 8.29
C THR A 133 -6.82 22.07 8.41
N GLN A 134 -7.96 22.29 7.74
CA GLN A 134 -9.06 21.31 7.73
C GLN A 134 -8.61 19.93 7.21
N ASP A 135 -7.73 19.89 6.20
CA ASP A 135 -7.28 18.64 5.60
C ASP A 135 -6.39 17.83 6.55
N VAL A 136 -5.56 18.49 7.37
CA VAL A 136 -4.69 17.82 8.35
C VAL A 136 -5.51 17.23 9.50
N CYS A 137 -6.69 17.77 9.80
CA CYS A 137 -7.58 17.22 10.82
C CYS A 137 -8.02 15.78 10.52
N ALA A 138 -7.89 15.29 9.28
CA ALA A 138 -8.08 13.88 8.94
C ALA A 138 -7.10 12.94 9.66
N PHE A 139 -6.00 13.46 10.20
CA PHE A 139 -4.95 12.71 10.91
C PHE A 139 -4.82 13.12 12.39
N TYR A 140 -5.71 13.98 12.91
CA TYR A 140 -5.62 14.47 14.28
C TYR A 140 -5.78 13.33 15.27
N GLU A 141 -4.79 13.16 16.16
CA GLU A 141 -4.69 12.03 17.10
C GLU A 141 -4.68 10.63 16.43
N ASP A 142 -4.44 10.56 15.12
CA ASP A 142 -4.45 9.32 14.32
C ASP A 142 -3.19 9.21 13.42
N HIS A 143 -2.04 9.61 13.96
CA HIS A 143 -0.72 9.40 13.36
C HIS A 143 0.33 9.12 14.44
N ALA A 144 1.38 8.37 14.09
CA ALA A 144 2.42 7.98 15.04
C ALA A 144 3.80 8.48 14.60
N LEU A 145 4.67 8.72 15.58
CA LEU A 145 6.09 9.01 15.41
C LEU A 145 6.88 8.03 16.30
N PHE A 146 7.87 7.36 15.73
CA PHE A 146 8.70 6.35 16.40
C PHE A 146 10.15 6.42 15.92
#